data_AF-A0A2R8CKW8-F1
#
_entry.id   AF-A0A2R8CKW8-F1
#
_cell.length_a   1.000
_cell.length_b   1.000
_cell.length_c   1.000
_cell.angle_alpha   90.00
_cell.angle_beta   90.00
_cell.angle_gamma   90.00
#
_symmetry.space_group_name_H-M   'P 1'
#
loop_
_entity.id
_entity.type
_entity.pdbx_description
1 polymer ?
#
loop_
_entity_poly.entity_id
_entity_poly.type
_entity_poly.pdbx_seq_one_letter_code
_entity_poly.pdbx_strand_id
1 'polypeptide(L)'
;MASLALISDNSTSQPHPRAAFLAARDELRGRASGLDLAELWAELAPAERRMLLASANLDADLYSRPVDEMTPVGRRAIRDAVYRMSHYAERLTDRLHQRQAHPSVALAASARAALAEGDTTAALHFLNLIEQSR
;
A
#
# COMPACT_ATOMS: atom_id res chain seq x y z
N MET A 1 44.28 -48.80 30.07
CA MET A 1 44.53 -47.35 30.00
C MET A 1 43.75 -46.77 28.83
N ALA A 2 42.49 -46.42 29.10
CA ALA A 2 41.63 -45.73 28.14
C ALA A 2 41.88 -44.23 28.21
N SER A 3 41.97 -43.55 27.07
CA SER A 3 41.07 -42.45 26.72
C SER A 3 41.51 -41.78 25.42
N LEU A 4 40.58 -41.86 24.46
CA LEU A 4 40.46 -41.07 23.24
C LEU A 4 40.24 -39.58 23.52
N ALA A 5 40.30 -38.80 22.42
CA ALA A 5 39.94 -37.39 22.24
C ALA A 5 41.13 -36.42 22.43
N LEU A 6 41.47 -35.58 21.46
CA LEU A 6 40.61 -34.62 20.80
C LEU A 6 41.10 -34.30 19.37
N ILE A 7 40.29 -34.63 18.36
CA ILE A 7 40.26 -33.86 17.12
C ILE A 7 39.18 -32.80 17.35
N SER A 8 39.60 -31.62 17.80
CA SER A 8 38.72 -30.47 17.95
C SER A 8 38.61 -29.79 16.59
N ASP A 9 37.67 -30.26 15.78
CA ASP A 9 37.29 -29.58 14.54
C ASP A 9 36.46 -28.34 14.89
N ASN A 10 37.15 -27.25 15.24
CA ASN A 10 36.53 -25.94 15.48
C ASN A 10 36.26 -25.26 14.14
N SER A 11 35.36 -25.84 13.36
CA SER A 11 34.84 -25.24 12.14
C SER A 11 33.80 -24.18 12.51
N THR A 12 34.25 -22.99 12.91
CA THR A 12 33.40 -21.80 12.90
C THR A 12 33.07 -21.47 11.45
N SER A 13 31.94 -21.97 10.95
CA SER A 13 31.40 -21.56 9.65
C SER A 13 31.17 -20.06 9.67
N GLN A 14 32.11 -19.29 9.11
CA GLN A 14 31.82 -17.92 8.74
C GLN A 14 30.61 -17.95 7.80
N PRO A 15 29.55 -17.16 8.08
CA PRO A 15 28.43 -17.08 7.16
C PRO A 15 28.96 -16.66 5.79
N HIS A 16 28.60 -17.43 4.76
CA HIS A 16 28.98 -17.15 3.38
C HIS A 16 28.76 -15.65 3.08
N PRO A 17 29.68 -14.94 2.40
CA PRO A 17 29.62 -13.48 2.26
C PRO A 17 28.26 -12.93 1.79
N ARG A 18 27.57 -13.68 0.92
CA ARG A 18 26.19 -13.40 0.49
C ARG A 18 25.17 -13.43 1.64
N ALA A 19 25.24 -14.42 2.52
CA ALA A 19 24.32 -14.54 3.66
C ALA A 19 24.53 -13.40 4.66
N ALA A 20 25.78 -13.03 4.94
CA ALA A 20 26.10 -11.87 5.78
C ALA A 20 25.59 -10.55 5.17
N PHE A 21 25.76 -10.36 3.86
CA PHE A 21 25.20 -9.20 3.15
C PHE A 21 23.67 -9.16 3.19
N LEU A 22 22.99 -10.29 2.96
CA LEU A 22 21.53 -10.35 3.03
C LEU A 22 21.03 -10.02 4.43
N ALA A 23 21.68 -10.54 5.48
CA ALA A 23 21.35 -10.21 6.86
C ALA A 23 21.52 -8.72 7.17
N ALA A 24 22.63 -8.12 6.75
CA ALA A 24 22.87 -6.68 6.92
C ALA A 24 21.85 -5.83 6.15
N ARG A 25 21.50 -6.23 4.93
CA ARG A 25 20.48 -5.57 4.13
C ARG A 25 19.11 -5.65 4.80
N ASP A 26 18.74 -6.81 5.31
CA ASP A 26 17.45 -7.03 5.95
C ASP A 26 17.37 -6.26 7.29
N GLU A 27 18.49 -6.16 8.02
CA GLU A 27 18.62 -5.31 9.20
C GLU A 27 18.44 -3.83 8.86
N LEU A 28 19.17 -3.30 7.88
CA LEU A 28 19.07 -1.91 7.45
C LEU A 28 17.66 -1.58 6.94
N ARG A 29 17.05 -2.49 6.17
CA ARG A 29 15.65 -2.37 5.75
C ARG A 29 14.72 -2.34 6.95
N GLY A 30 14.93 -3.20 7.95
CA GLY A 30 14.15 -3.21 9.18
C GLY A 30 14.22 -1.89 9.95
N ARG A 31 15.41 -1.27 10.02
CA ARG A 31 15.60 0.05 10.64
C ARG A 31 14.90 1.16 9.86
N ALA A 32 15.10 1.22 8.54
CA ALA A 32 14.46 2.21 7.67
C ALA A 32 12.93 2.12 7.74
N SER A 33 12.36 0.91 7.61
CA SER A 33 10.91 0.69 7.75
C SER A 33 10.38 0.91 9.17
N GLY A 34 11.25 1.03 10.17
CA GLY A 34 10.90 1.47 11.52
C GLY A 34 10.79 2.99 11.60
N LEU A 35 11.76 3.70 11.02
CA LEU A 35 11.79 5.17 10.93
C LEU A 35 10.60 5.71 10.13
N ASP A 36 10.34 5.16 8.94
CA ASP A 36 9.20 5.58 8.10
C ASP A 36 7.85 5.44 8.84
N LEU A 37 7.70 4.37 9.63
CA LEU A 37 6.48 4.15 10.40
C LEU A 37 6.36 5.12 11.58
N ALA A 38 7.48 5.47 12.23
CA ALA A 38 7.49 6.42 13.33
C ALA A 38 7.15 7.84 12.86
N GLU A 39 7.69 8.25 11.71
CA GLU A 39 7.37 9.53 11.08
C GLU A 39 5.89 9.60 10.72
N LEU A 40 5.37 8.62 9.98
CA LEU A 40 3.95 8.54 9.65
C LEU A 40 3.08 8.57 10.92
N TRP A 41 3.44 7.79 11.94
CA TRP A 41 2.67 7.74 13.19
C TRP A 41 2.63 9.10 13.89
N ALA A 42 3.73 9.85 13.89
CA ALA A 42 3.82 11.17 14.48
C ALA A 42 2.91 12.19 13.78
N GLU A 43 2.74 12.09 12.46
CA GLU A 43 1.89 12.97 11.66
C GLU A 43 0.39 12.69 11.84
N LEU A 44 0.00 11.46 12.15
CA LEU A 44 -1.41 11.07 12.31
C LEU A 44 -2.04 11.70 13.56
N ALA A 45 -3.24 12.25 13.38
CA ALA A 45 -4.08 12.71 14.48
C ALA A 45 -4.58 11.52 15.33
N PRO A 46 -4.94 11.74 16.62
CA PRO A 46 -5.41 10.68 17.51
C PRO A 46 -6.57 9.84 16.95
N ALA A 47 -7.51 10.46 16.21
CA ALA A 47 -8.62 9.74 15.59
C ALA A 47 -8.14 8.80 14.47
N GLU A 48 -7.17 9.23 13.66
CA GLU A 48 -6.60 8.45 12.57
C GLU A 48 -5.77 7.28 13.10
N ARG A 49 -5.02 7.50 14.19
CA ARG A 49 -4.31 6.42 14.91
C ARG A 49 -5.27 5.35 15.41
N ARG A 50 -6.39 5.72 16.02
CA ARG A 50 -7.42 4.75 16.46
C ARG A 50 -8.01 3.96 15.30
N MET A 51 -8.32 4.64 14.19
CA MET A 51 -8.81 3.98 12.99
C MET A 51 -7.78 2.99 12.43
N LEU A 52 -6.50 3.38 12.40
CA LEU A 52 -5.42 2.53 11.91
C LEU A 52 -5.20 1.31 12.81
N LEU A 53 -5.26 1.48 14.13
CA LEU A 53 -5.20 0.39 15.10
C LEU A 53 -6.36 -0.59 14.92
N ALA A 54 -7.58 -0.08 14.76
CA ALA A 54 -8.75 -0.92 14.48
C ALA A 54 -8.59 -1.70 13.17
N SER A 55 -8.08 -1.07 12.11
CA SER A 55 -7.77 -1.72 10.82
C SER A 55 -6.66 -2.78 10.92
N ALA A 56 -5.73 -2.60 11.87
CA ALA A 56 -4.69 -3.55 12.22
C ALA A 56 -5.17 -4.66 13.18
N ASN A 57 -6.44 -4.63 13.60
CA ASN A 57 -7.00 -5.50 14.64
C ASN A 57 -6.20 -5.46 15.96
N LEU A 58 -5.78 -4.25 16.34
CA LEU A 58 -5.11 -3.93 17.59
C LEU A 58 -6.04 -3.10 18.49
N ASP A 59 -5.71 -3.06 19.78
CA ASP A 59 -6.43 -2.25 20.75
C ASP A 59 -6.33 -0.75 20.41
N ALA A 60 -7.48 -0.09 20.31
CA ALA A 60 -7.58 1.32 19.96
C ALA A 60 -7.02 2.23 21.06
N ASP A 61 -6.96 1.78 22.31
CA ASP A 61 -6.41 2.56 23.43
C ASP A 61 -4.89 2.76 23.33
N LEU A 62 -4.23 2.06 22.39
CA LEU A 62 -2.81 2.25 22.09
C LEU A 62 -2.52 3.53 21.27
N TYR A 63 -3.54 4.32 20.90
CA TYR A 63 -3.38 5.47 20.00
C TYR A 63 -2.42 6.56 20.52
N SER A 64 -2.24 6.65 21.84
CA SER A 64 -1.33 7.61 22.48
C SER A 64 0.08 7.05 22.66
N ARG A 65 0.30 5.75 22.44
CA ARG A 65 1.62 5.14 22.60
C ARG A 65 2.53 5.48 21.42
N PRO A 66 3.82 5.74 21.67
CA PRO A 66 4.83 5.74 20.63
C PRO A 66 4.85 4.40 19.87
N VAL A 67 5.01 4.45 18.55
CA VAL A 67 4.92 3.23 17.72
C VAL A 67 6.14 2.30 17.90
N ASP A 68 7.28 2.84 18.30
CA ASP A 68 8.51 2.12 18.65
C ASP A 68 8.36 1.29 19.93
N GLU A 69 7.54 1.73 20.88
CA GLU A 69 7.17 0.97 22.08
C GLU A 69 6.17 -0.17 21.80
N MET A 70 5.54 -0.18 20.62
CA MET A 70 4.66 -1.29 20.23
C MET A 70 5.46 -2.55 19.92
N THR A 71 4.84 -3.73 20.06
CA THR A 71 5.52 -4.99 19.75
C THR A 71 5.91 -5.05 18.26
N PRO A 72 6.97 -5.79 17.88
CA PRO A 72 7.34 -5.96 16.46
C PRO A 72 6.17 -6.49 15.59
N VAL A 73 5.35 -7.38 16.16
CA VAL A 73 4.13 -7.90 15.52
C VAL A 73 3.10 -6.78 15.33
N GLY A 74 2.87 -5.95 16.35
CA GLY A 74 1.97 -4.79 16.26
C GLY A 74 2.41 -3.79 15.19
N ARG A 75 3.70 -3.42 15.18
CA ARG A 75 4.25 -2.53 14.14
C ARG A 75 4.06 -3.11 12.73
N ARG A 76 4.23 -4.43 12.57
CA ARG A 76 3.98 -5.10 11.29
C ARG A 76 2.50 -5.05 10.91
N ALA A 77 1.60 -5.35 11.83
CA ALA A 77 0.16 -5.29 11.59
C ALA A 77 -0.29 -3.88 11.16
N ILE A 78 0.28 -2.83 11.77
CA ILE A 78 0.04 -1.44 11.39
C ILE A 78 0.51 -1.18 9.95
N ARG A 79 1.73 -1.60 9.57
CA ARG A 79 2.20 -1.45 8.18
C ARG A 79 1.30 -2.18 7.18
N ASP A 80 0.90 -3.41 7.50
CA ASP A 80 0.01 -4.17 6.63
C ASP A 80 -1.36 -3.48 6.49
N ALA A 81 -1.85 -2.84 7.55
CA ALA A 81 -3.08 -2.04 7.51
C ALA A 81 -2.91 -0.79 6.64
N VAL A 82 -1.83 -0.02 6.80
CA VAL A 82 -1.52 1.13 5.93
C VAL A 82 -1.48 0.68 4.47
N TYR A 83 -0.74 -0.38 4.15
CA TYR A 83 -0.62 -0.90 2.79
C TYR A 83 -1.99 -1.27 2.19
N ARG A 84 -2.82 -2.01 2.93
CA ARG A 84 -4.18 -2.35 2.49
C ARG A 84 -5.02 -1.09 2.23
N MET A 85 -4.99 -0.13 3.15
CA MET A 85 -5.78 1.10 3.04
C MET A 85 -5.37 1.94 1.84
N SER A 86 -4.07 2.13 1.62
CA SER A 86 -3.56 2.85 0.44
C SER A 86 -3.96 2.15 -0.86
N HIS A 87 -3.81 0.83 -0.93
CA HIS A 87 -4.19 0.06 -2.11
C HIS A 87 -5.72 0.08 -2.35
N TYR A 88 -6.54 0.10 -1.30
CA TYR A 88 -7.98 0.30 -1.45
C TYR A 88 -8.33 1.70 -1.98
N ALA A 89 -7.64 2.74 -1.49
CA ALA A 89 -7.84 4.10 -1.95
C ALA A 89 -7.44 4.28 -3.43
N GLU A 90 -6.31 3.71 -3.84
CA GLU A 90 -5.87 3.66 -5.24
C GLU A 90 -6.91 2.97 -6.12
N ARG A 91 -7.34 1.76 -5.75
CA ARG A 91 -8.37 1.02 -6.50
C ARG A 91 -9.70 1.75 -6.58
N LEU A 92 -10.10 2.45 -5.51
CA LEU A 92 -11.30 3.27 -5.53
C LEU A 92 -11.14 4.44 -6.49
N THR A 93 -9.99 5.11 -6.44
CA THR A 93 -9.63 6.21 -7.34
C THR A 93 -9.65 5.75 -8.79
N ASP A 94 -9.05 4.61 -9.11
CA ASP A 94 -9.06 4.02 -10.46
C ASP A 94 -10.48 3.73 -10.94
N ARG A 95 -11.33 3.16 -10.09
CA ARG A 95 -12.74 2.88 -10.42
C ARG A 95 -13.53 4.16 -10.67
N LEU A 96 -13.29 5.20 -9.87
CA LEU A 96 -13.94 6.50 -10.06
C LEU A 96 -13.49 7.16 -11.37
N HIS A 97 -12.20 7.08 -11.71
CA HIS A 97 -11.69 7.56 -13.00
C HIS A 97 -12.24 6.76 -14.17
N GLN A 98 -12.30 5.43 -14.08
CA GLN A 98 -12.91 4.58 -15.11
C GLN A 98 -14.41 4.88 -15.27
N ARG A 99 -15.11 5.19 -14.17
CA ARG A 99 -16.52 5.58 -14.20
C ARG A 99 -16.73 6.97 -14.81
N GLN A 100 -15.81 7.91 -14.60
CA GLN A 100 -15.83 9.23 -15.26
C GLN A 100 -15.46 9.13 -16.74
N ALA A 101 -14.53 8.24 -17.09
CA ALA A 101 -14.15 7.92 -18.46
C ALA A 101 -15.14 7.00 -19.18
N HIS A 102 -16.39 6.90 -18.71
CA HIS A 102 -17.40 6.10 -19.40
C HIS A 102 -17.55 6.63 -20.83
N PRO A 103 -17.61 5.73 -21.85
CA PRO A 103 -17.74 6.14 -23.25
C PRO A 103 -18.90 7.10 -23.50
N SER A 104 -19.98 6.95 -22.73
CA SER A 104 -21.15 7.83 -22.80
C SER A 104 -20.86 9.28 -22.42
N VAL A 105 -19.91 9.56 -21.52
CA VAL A 105 -19.49 10.93 -21.15
C VAL A 105 -18.70 11.56 -22.29
N ALA A 106 -17.77 10.81 -22.89
CA ALA A 106 -17.01 11.25 -24.05
C ALA A 106 -17.91 11.48 -25.28
N LEU A 107 -18.82 10.54 -25.57
CA LEU A 107 -19.81 10.66 -26.64
C LEU A 107 -20.76 11.85 -26.39
N ALA A 108 -21.17 12.10 -25.14
CA ALA A 108 -22.01 13.24 -24.80
C ALA A 108 -21.27 14.57 -24.99
N ALA A 109 -19.96 14.61 -24.69
CA ALA A 109 -19.13 15.77 -24.99
C ALA A 109 -19.02 16.02 -26.50
N SER A 110 -18.78 14.97 -27.29
CA SER A 110 -18.75 15.05 -28.76
C SER A 110 -20.09 15.49 -29.36
N ALA A 111 -21.21 15.01 -28.81
CA ALA A 111 -22.54 15.46 -29.23
C ALA A 111 -22.75 16.96 -28.97
N ARG A 112 -22.32 17.47 -27.81
CA ARG A 112 -22.40 18.91 -27.49
C ARG A 112 -21.51 19.76 -28.39
N ALA A 113 -20.31 19.27 -28.73
CA ALA A 113 -19.41 19.97 -29.65
C ALA A 113 -20.02 20.07 -31.06
N ALA A 114 -20.54 18.97 -31.59
CA ALA A 114 -21.24 18.94 -32.88
C ALA A 114 -22.45 19.90 -32.91
N LEU A 115 -23.23 19.98 -31.82
CA LEU A 115 -24.31 20.96 -31.68
C LEU A 115 -23.80 22.40 -31.70
N ALA A 116 -22.66 22.70 -31.07
CA ALA A 116 -22.07 24.04 -31.06
C ALA A 116 -21.56 24.46 -32.45
N GLU A 117 -21.14 23.50 -33.27
CA GLU A 117 -20.73 23.69 -34.66
C GLU A 117 -21.92 23.73 -35.65
N GLY A 118 -23.13 23.46 -35.17
CA GLY A 118 -24.34 23.38 -35.99
C GLY A 118 -24.49 22.08 -36.77
N ASP A 119 -23.61 21.09 -36.56
CA ASP A 119 -23.71 19.76 -37.16
C ASP A 119 -24.67 18.89 -36.35
N THR A 120 -25.96 19.03 -36.66
CA THR A 120 -27.03 18.24 -36.05
C THR A 120 -26.94 16.76 -36.39
N THR A 121 -26.34 16.38 -37.52
CA THR A 121 -26.24 14.99 -37.96
C THR A 121 -25.21 14.24 -37.11
N ALA A 122 -24.02 14.84 -36.92
CA ALA A 122 -23.01 14.28 -36.03
C ALA A 122 -23.49 14.23 -34.57
N ALA A 123 -24.21 15.27 -34.11
CA ALA A 123 -24.79 15.27 -32.77
C ALA A 123 -25.76 14.10 -32.53
N LEU A 124 -26.69 13.87 -33.47
CA LEU A 124 -27.64 12.76 -33.40
C LEU A 124 -26.95 11.40 -33.48
N HIS A 125 -25.90 11.29 -34.28
CA HIS A 125 -25.10 10.07 -34.37
C HIS A 125 -24.49 9.69 -33.00
N PHE A 126 -23.85 10.65 -32.31
CA PHE A 126 -23.28 10.40 -30.99
C PHE A 126 -24.33 10.10 -29.93
N LEU A 127 -25.51 10.73 -29.98
CA LEU A 127 -26.62 10.43 -29.09
C LEU A 127 -27.14 8.99 -29.28
N ASN A 128 -27.29 8.55 -30.53
CA ASN A 128 -27.71 7.17 -30.85
C ASN A 128 -26.69 6.14 -30.33
N LEU A 129 -25.39 6.41 -30.43
CA LEU A 129 -24.36 5.55 -29.84
C LEU A 129 -24.48 5.45 -28.30
N ILE A 130 -24.82 6.55 -27.63
CA ILE A 130 -25.07 6.55 -26.17
C ILE A 130 -26.27 5.67 -25.83
N GLU A 131 -27.37 5.81 -26.58
CA GLU A 131 -28.61 5.05 -26.39
C GLU A 131 -28.42 3.55 -26.60
N GLN A 132 -27.56 3.17 -27.55
CA GLN A 132 -27.21 1.76 -27.84
C GLN A 132 -26.21 1.16 -26.84
N SER A 133 -25.40 1.98 -26.18
CA SER A 133 -24.35 1.56 -25.24
C SER A 133 -24.83 1.36 -23.80
N ARG A 134 -26.15 1.40 -23.57
CA ARG A 134 -26.78 1.45 -22.24
C ARG A 134 -27.21 0.09 -21.71
#